data_AF-A0A1S2FDJ5-F1
#
_entry.id   AF-A0A1S2FDJ5-F1
#
_cell.length_a   1.000
_cell.length_b   1.000
_cell.length_c   1.000
_cell.angle_alpha   90.00
_cell.angle_beta   90.00
_cell.angle_gamma   90.00
#
_symmetry.space_group_name_H-M   'P 1'
#
loop_
_entity.id
_entity.type
_entity.pdbx_description
1 polymer ?
#
loop_
_entity_poly.entity_id
_entity_poly.type
_entity_poly.pdbx_seq_one_letter_code
_entity_poly.pdbx_strand_id
1 'polypeptide(L)'
;MKETFKYKGFEGSMEFSSEDECLVGEVLFIRSKIIYIGETYSELKKSFEEAVDAYILHCEANNIKPEKPCSGTFNVRVGTHLHQAAIKLAYQNNISLNEVVIRALEHFLATEHSESSNFTVNLKNSPVNIMNISQRNIVLPKKRNSEYFN
;
A
#
# COMPACT_ATOMS: atom_id res chain seq x y z
N MET A 1 -7.70 -1.15 9.56
CA MET A 1 -6.27 -1.51 9.56
C MET A 1 -6.17 -2.91 10.16
N LYS A 2 -5.53 -3.88 9.49
CA LYS A 2 -5.29 -5.20 10.08
C LYS A 2 -4.30 -5.04 11.24
N GLU A 3 -4.48 -5.79 12.32
CA GLU A 3 -3.50 -5.81 13.41
C GLU A 3 -2.19 -6.45 12.93
N THR A 4 -1.06 -5.84 13.27
CA THR A 4 0.27 -6.33 12.92
C THR A 4 1.19 -6.35 14.13
N PHE A 5 2.16 -7.25 14.13
CA PHE A 5 3.26 -7.23 15.08
C PHE A 5 4.36 -6.28 14.62
N LYS A 6 5.12 -5.74 15.56
CA LYS A 6 6.29 -4.91 15.29
C LYS A 6 7.44 -5.30 16.19
N TYR A 7 8.61 -5.57 15.62
CA TYR A 7 9.83 -5.92 16.36
C TYR A 7 11.08 -5.60 15.53
N LYS A 8 12.06 -4.93 16.13
CA LYS A 8 13.33 -4.51 15.48
C LYS A 8 13.18 -3.83 14.11
N GLY A 9 12.07 -3.09 13.92
CA GLY A 9 11.77 -2.40 12.66
C GLY A 9 11.10 -3.26 11.59
N PHE A 10 10.87 -4.55 11.86
CA PHE A 10 10.07 -5.45 11.04
C PHE A 10 8.61 -5.41 11.47
N GLU A 11 7.71 -5.66 10.52
CA GLU A 11 6.29 -5.84 10.78
C GLU A 11 5.86 -7.25 10.40
N GLY A 12 4.89 -7.82 11.11
CA GLY A 12 4.42 -9.18 10.89
C GLY A 12 2.90 -9.23 10.75
N SER A 13 2.39 -10.04 9.81
CA SER A 13 0.96 -10.30 9.67
C SER A 13 0.44 -11.34 10.65
N MET A 14 -0.88 -11.48 10.71
CA MET A 14 -1.54 -12.53 11.45
C MET A 14 -2.80 -12.94 10.72
N GLU A 15 -2.88 -14.22 10.39
CA GLU A 15 -4.03 -14.84 9.74
C GLU A 15 -4.28 -16.21 10.39
N PHE A 16 -5.55 -16.62 10.44
CA PHE A 16 -5.91 -17.95 10.93
C PHE A 16 -5.99 -18.92 9.75
N SER A 17 -5.25 -20.03 9.81
CA SER A 17 -5.35 -21.13 8.86
C SER A 17 -6.44 -22.10 9.35
N SER A 18 -7.54 -22.19 8.60
CA SER A 18 -8.59 -23.17 8.88
C SER A 18 -8.18 -24.60 8.51
N GLU A 19 -7.18 -24.77 7.64
CA GLU A 19 -6.70 -26.08 7.20
C GLU A 19 -5.79 -26.71 8.26
N ASP A 20 -4.90 -25.91 8.85
CA ASP A 20 -3.93 -26.34 9.85
C ASP A 20 -4.38 -26.07 11.30
N GLU A 21 -5.59 -25.51 11.48
CA GLU A 21 -6.16 -25.09 12.76
C GLU A 21 -5.22 -24.23 13.63
N CYS A 22 -4.35 -23.43 13.01
CA CYS A 22 -3.36 -22.61 13.71
C CYS A 22 -3.30 -21.17 13.19
N LEU A 23 -2.62 -20.30 13.92
CA LEU A 23 -2.30 -18.96 13.46
C LEU A 23 -1.00 -19.00 12.65
N VAL A 24 -1.01 -18.29 11.54
CA VAL A 24 0.12 -18.15 10.62
C VAL A 24 0.39 -16.66 10.41
N GLY A 25 1.66 -16.29 10.36
CA GLY A 25 2.06 -14.94 10.00
C GLY A 25 3.30 -14.93 9.10
N GLU A 26 3.47 -13.82 8.42
CA GLU A 26 4.59 -13.56 7.53
C GLU A 26 5.21 -12.20 7.87
N VAL A 27 6.54 -12.12 7.83
CA VAL A 27 7.25 -10.84 7.95
C VAL A 27 6.99 -10.01 6.70
N LEU A 28 6.41 -8.83 6.90
CA LEU A 28 5.96 -7.92 5.87
C LEU A 28 7.06 -6.98 5.40
N PHE A 29 6.87 -6.45 4.19
CA PHE A 29 7.65 -5.36 3.60
C PHE A 29 9.14 -5.63 3.36
N ILE A 30 9.51 -6.91 3.27
CA ILE A 30 10.83 -7.40 2.84
C ILE A 30 10.66 -8.38 1.67
N ARG A 31 11.74 -8.71 0.95
CA ARG A 31 11.66 -9.70 -0.14
C ARG A 31 11.85 -11.12 0.36
N SER A 32 12.61 -11.30 1.44
CA SER A 32 12.79 -12.61 2.07
C SER A 32 11.47 -13.12 2.63
N LYS A 33 11.08 -14.33 2.23
CA LYS A 33 9.88 -14.98 2.75
C LYS A 33 10.18 -15.59 4.11
N ILE A 34 9.62 -15.02 5.17
CA ILE A 34 9.81 -15.49 6.55
C ILE A 34 8.42 -15.74 7.13
N ILE A 35 8.11 -17.01 7.37
CA ILE A 35 6.83 -17.47 7.93
C ILE A 35 7.05 -17.91 9.38
N TYR A 36 6.08 -17.62 10.25
CA TYR A 36 6.03 -18.06 11.63
C TYR A 36 4.61 -18.54 11.96
N ILE A 37 4.50 -19.40 12.97
CA ILE A 37 3.24 -20.06 13.35
C ILE A 37 3.07 -20.11 14.86
N GLY A 38 1.85 -20.27 15.33
CA GLY A 38 1.53 -20.46 16.74
C GLY A 38 0.08 -20.88 16.95
N GLU A 39 -0.22 -21.58 18.04
CA GLU A 39 -1.59 -21.99 18.36
C GLU A 39 -2.34 -20.86 19.08
N THR A 40 -1.60 -20.01 19.78
CA THR A 40 -2.13 -18.83 20.46
C THR A 40 -1.49 -17.53 19.95
N TYR A 41 -2.17 -16.40 20.19
CA TYR A 41 -1.61 -15.07 19.89
C TYR A 41 -0.22 -14.87 20.51
N SER A 42 -0.04 -15.31 21.76
CA SER A 42 1.22 -15.13 22.49
C SER A 42 2.35 -15.97 21.89
N GLU A 43 2.05 -17.19 21.47
CA GLU A 43 3.01 -18.06 20.78
C GLU A 43 3.38 -17.53 19.41
N LEU A 44 2.38 -17.08 18.65
CA LEU A 44 2.60 -16.49 17.34
C LEU A 44 3.49 -15.25 17.43
N LYS A 45 3.24 -14.37 18.40
CA LYS A 45 4.07 -13.18 18.64
C LYS A 45 5.51 -13.57 18.99
N LYS A 46 5.70 -14.56 19.85
CA LYS A 46 7.03 -15.06 20.22
C LYS A 46 7.74 -15.66 19.00
N SER A 47 7.04 -16.47 18.22
CA SER A 47 7.55 -17.08 16.99
C SER A 47 7.95 -16.01 15.96
N PHE A 48 7.20 -14.91 15.86
CA PHE A 48 7.59 -13.75 15.05
C PHE A 48 8.92 -13.12 15.52
N GLU A 49 9.06 -12.85 16.82
CA GLU A 49 10.29 -12.26 17.38
C GLU A 49 11.50 -13.19 17.14
N GLU A 50 11.33 -14.50 17.37
CA GLU A 50 12.35 -15.52 17.11
C GLU A 50 12.72 -15.62 15.62
N ALA A 51 11.74 -15.57 14.72
CA ALA A 51 11.97 -15.61 13.28
C ALA A 51 12.75 -14.38 12.79
N VAL A 52 12.45 -13.19 13.32
CA VAL A 52 13.19 -11.96 13.03
C VAL A 52 14.62 -12.03 13.56
N ASP A 53 14.80 -12.52 14.79
CA ASP A 53 16.13 -12.67 15.39
C ASP A 53 16.98 -13.68 14.62
N ALA A 54 16.40 -14.82 14.25
CA ALA A 54 17.06 -15.82 13.41
C ALA A 54 17.46 -15.24 12.04
N TYR A 55 16.60 -14.42 11.43
CA TYR A 55 16.91 -13.75 10.16
C TYR A 55 18.09 -12.79 10.28
N ILE A 56 18.11 -11.95 11.32
CA ILE A 56 19.20 -11.00 11.56
C ILE A 56 20.51 -11.76 11.79
N LEU A 57 20.50 -12.80 12.63
CA LEU A 57 21.66 -13.64 12.90
C LEU A 57 22.16 -14.34 11.63
N HIS A 58 21.25 -14.85 10.79
CA HIS A 58 21.59 -15.44 9.50
C HIS A 58 22.27 -14.42 8.58
N CYS A 59 21.74 -13.19 8.51
CA CYS A 59 22.37 -12.11 7.75
C CYS A 59 23.79 -11.80 8.25
N GLU A 60 23.96 -11.64 9.57
CA GLU A 60 25.27 -11.40 10.19
C GLU A 60 26.27 -12.53 9.90
N ALA A 61 25.86 -13.79 10.06
CA ALA A 61 26.70 -14.96 9.80
C ALA A 61 27.18 -15.04 8.35
N ASN A 62 26.40 -14.52 7.40
CA ASN A 62 26.73 -14.51 5.97
C ASN A 62 27.38 -13.19 5.51
N ASN A 63 27.69 -12.26 6.41
CA ASN A 63 28.15 -10.89 6.08
C ASN A 63 27.21 -10.14 5.12
N ILE A 64 25.91 -10.39 5.23
CA ILE A 64 24.85 -9.72 4.48
C ILE A 64 24.17 -8.72 5.41
N LYS A 65 23.82 -7.54 4.91
CA LYS A 65 22.98 -6.61 5.67
C LYS A 65 21.53 -7.10 5.65
N PRO A 66 20.84 -7.19 6.80
CA PRO A 66 19.41 -7.46 6.84
C PRO A 66 18.65 -6.50 5.93
N GLU A 67 17.62 -6.99 5.23
CA GLU A 67 16.77 -6.14 4.42
C GLU A 67 16.13 -5.07 5.29
N LYS A 68 16.19 -3.82 4.85
CA LYS A 68 15.49 -2.71 5.49
C LYS A 68 14.06 -2.67 4.95
N PRO A 69 13.03 -2.95 5.79
CA PRO A 69 11.66 -2.78 5.36
C PRO A 69 11.43 -1.35 4.87
N CYS A 70 10.69 -1.19 3.77
CA CYS A 70 10.35 0.13 3.22
C CYS A 70 11.55 1.07 3.04
N SER A 71 12.63 0.59 2.40
CA SER A 71 13.89 1.34 2.20
C SER A 71 13.78 2.70 1.47
N GLY A 72 12.61 3.03 0.92
CA GLY A 72 12.39 4.23 0.10
C GLY A 72 12.81 4.06 -1.36
N THR A 73 13.49 2.95 -1.71
CA THR A 73 13.82 2.63 -3.11
C THR A 73 12.73 1.77 -3.72
N PHE A 74 12.13 2.23 -4.81
CA PHE A 74 11.04 1.54 -5.49
C PHE A 74 11.24 1.62 -7.01
N ASN A 75 11.52 0.47 -7.63
CA ASN A 75 11.75 0.38 -9.08
C ASN A 75 10.46 -0.06 -9.78
N VAL A 76 9.91 0.78 -10.64
CA VAL A 76 8.65 0.53 -11.35
C VAL A 76 8.82 0.49 -12.86
N ARG A 77 8.07 -0.42 -13.50
CA ARG A 77 7.86 -0.43 -14.96
C ARG A 77 6.51 0.19 -15.27
N VAL A 78 6.50 1.47 -15.64
CA VAL A 78 5.26 2.25 -15.89
C VAL A 78 4.81 2.24 -17.35
N GLY A 79 5.56 1.60 -18.24
CA GLY A 79 5.30 1.58 -19.68
C GLY A 79 5.73 2.86 -20.40
N THR A 80 5.99 2.74 -21.70
CA THR A 80 6.61 3.81 -22.51
C THR A 80 5.78 5.09 -22.56
N HIS A 81 4.47 4.99 -22.74
CA HIS A 81 3.60 6.15 -22.89
C HIS A 81 3.54 7.00 -21.61
N LEU A 82 3.35 6.37 -20.45
CA LEU A 82 3.28 7.08 -19.17
C LEU A 82 4.65 7.67 -18.79
N HIS A 83 5.73 6.93 -19.05
CA HIS A 83 7.09 7.44 -18.86
C HIS A 83 7.36 8.70 -19.70
N GLN A 84 6.98 8.70 -20.98
CA GLN A 84 7.14 9.88 -21.85
C GLN A 84 6.31 11.07 -21.37
N ALA A 85 5.06 10.85 -20.95
CA ALA A 85 4.20 11.90 -20.42
C ALA A 85 4.79 12.51 -19.14
N ALA A 86 5.27 11.67 -18.21
CA ALA A 86 5.87 12.11 -16.96
C ALA A 86 7.18 12.90 -17.18
N ILE A 87 8.06 12.46 -18.08
CA ILE A 87 9.29 13.20 -18.43
C ILE A 87 8.96 14.57 -19.02
N LYS A 88 7.99 14.66 -19.94
CA LYS A 88 7.59 15.95 -20.54
C LYS A 88 7.06 16.91 -19.48
N LEU A 89 6.22 16.43 -18.57
CA LEU A 89 5.70 17.22 -17.46
C LEU A 89 6.83 17.69 -16.55
N ALA A 90 7.75 16.80 -16.18
CA ALA A 90 8.90 17.12 -15.35
C ALA A 90 9.75 18.23 -15.97
N TYR A 91 10.04 18.12 -17.27
CA TYR A 91 10.78 19.12 -18.04
C TYR A 91 10.08 20.48 -18.06
N GLN A 92 8.78 20.52 -18.33
CA GLN A 92 8.00 21.76 -18.38
C GLN A 92 7.95 22.50 -17.04
N ASN A 93 8.00 21.76 -15.93
CA ASN A 93 7.92 22.31 -14.58
C ASN A 93 9.29 22.47 -13.91
N ASN A 94 10.39 22.18 -14.62
CA ASN A 94 11.76 22.21 -14.10
C ASN A 94 11.94 21.38 -12.81
N ILE A 95 11.34 20.19 -12.78
CA ILE A 95 11.43 19.22 -11.68
C ILE A 95 11.98 17.88 -12.18
N SER A 96 12.38 17.01 -11.26
CA SER A 96 12.83 15.66 -11.61
C SER A 96 11.65 14.74 -11.92
N LEU A 97 11.89 13.64 -12.64
CA LEU A 97 10.89 12.58 -12.81
C LEU A 97 10.47 11.98 -11.45
N ASN A 98 11.43 11.82 -10.52
CA ASN A 98 11.15 11.31 -9.18
C ASN A 98 10.17 12.22 -8.43
N GLU A 99 10.30 13.54 -8.55
CA GLU A 99 9.38 14.51 -7.96
C GLU A 99 7.95 14.34 -8.49
N VAL A 100 7.78 14.09 -9.80
CA VAL A 100 6.46 13.79 -10.38
C VAL A 100 5.87 12.52 -9.76
N VAL A 101 6.68 11.48 -9.58
CA VAL A 101 6.25 10.22 -8.97
C VAL A 101 5.89 10.40 -7.50
N ILE A 102 6.69 11.14 -6.73
CA ILE A 102 6.41 11.46 -5.32
C ILE A 102 5.07 12.16 -5.20
N ARG A 103 4.83 13.23 -5.97
CA ARG A 103 3.55 13.96 -5.96
C ARG A 103 2.36 13.09 -6.33
N ALA A 104 2.52 12.23 -7.32
CA ALA A 104 1.47 11.30 -7.72
C ALA A 104 1.14 10.31 -6.59
N LEU A 105 2.16 9.79 -5.90
CA LEU A 105 1.99 8.90 -4.74
C LEU A 105 1.32 9.63 -3.56
N GLU A 106 1.77 10.84 -3.24
CA GLU A 106 1.15 11.67 -2.18
C GLU A 106 -0.32 11.94 -2.47
N HIS A 107 -0.65 12.32 -3.71
CA HIS A 107 -2.03 12.55 -4.13
C HIS A 107 -2.88 11.28 -4.00
N PHE A 108 -2.39 10.14 -4.48
CA PHE A 108 -3.09 8.87 -4.41
C PHE A 108 -3.36 8.42 -2.97
N LEU A 109 -2.38 8.54 -2.08
CA LEU A 109 -2.54 8.18 -0.67
C LEU A 109 -3.54 9.10 0.05
N ALA A 110 -3.54 10.40 -0.28
CA ALA A 110 -4.50 11.35 0.27
C ALA A 110 -5.95 11.05 -0.17
N THR A 111 -6.17 10.62 -1.41
CA THR A 111 -7.50 10.25 -1.91
C THR A 111 -8.04 8.98 -1.26
N GLU A 112 -7.22 7.93 -1.10
CA GLU A 112 -7.65 6.65 -0.49
C GLU A 112 -8.04 6.80 0.99
N HIS A 113 -7.39 7.71 1.72
CA HIS A 113 -7.76 7.97 3.12
C HIS A 113 -9.06 8.78 3.25
N SER A 114 -9.46 9.52 2.21
CA SER A 114 -10.70 10.29 2.20
C SER A 114 -11.94 9.44 1.91
N GLU A 115 -11.83 8.31 1.22
CA GLU A 115 -12.97 7.44 0.88
C GLU A 115 -13.37 6.46 2.00
N SER A 116 -12.51 6.26 3.01
CA SER A 116 -12.77 5.32 4.11
C SER A 116 -13.71 5.84 5.21
N SER A 117 -14.35 7.00 5.01
CA SER A 117 -15.19 7.68 6.02
C SER A 117 -16.69 7.71 5.67
N ASN A 118 -17.26 6.62 5.15
CA ASN A 118 -18.72 6.47 5.10
C ASN A 118 -19.20 5.68 6.33
N PHE A 119 -19.41 6.39 7.45
CA PHE A 119 -19.99 5.80 8.66
C PHE A 119 -21.52 5.82 8.55
N THR A 120 -22.13 4.68 8.19
CA THR A 120 -23.58 4.53 8.20
C THR A 120 -24.05 4.27 9.64
N VAL A 121 -24.54 5.30 10.33
CA VAL A 121 -25.27 5.09 11.60
C VAL A 121 -26.68 4.62 11.27
N ASN A 122 -26.99 3.35 11.56
CA ASN A 122 -28.37 2.86 11.58
C ASN A 122 -29.08 3.37 12.85
N LEU A 123 -29.69 4.55 12.77
CA LEU A 123 -30.72 4.95 13.73
C LEU A 123 -32.05 4.41 13.21
N LYS A 124 -32.64 3.47 13.96
CA LYS A 124 -33.98 2.96 13.68
C LYS A 124 -34.95 4.15 13.53
N ASN A 125 -35.58 4.22 12.36
CA ASN A 125 -36.79 4.99 12.01
C ASN A 125 -36.64 6.35 11.32
N SER A 126 -35.88 6.42 10.22
CA SER A 126 -36.34 6.95 8.90
C SER A 126 -35.14 7.12 7.97
N PRO A 127 -35.22 6.76 6.67
CA PRO A 127 -34.12 7.00 5.74
C PRO A 127 -34.06 8.49 5.41
N VAL A 128 -33.13 9.23 6.01
CA VAL A 128 -32.76 10.56 5.53
C VAL A 128 -31.57 10.39 4.59
N ASN A 129 -31.82 10.52 3.29
CA ASN A 129 -30.75 10.60 2.32
C ASN A 129 -30.19 12.02 2.33
N ILE A 130 -29.17 12.27 3.15
CA ILE A 130 -28.45 13.54 3.13
C ILE A 130 -27.48 13.50 1.95
N MET A 131 -27.96 13.90 0.76
CA MET A 131 -27.06 14.30 -0.32
C MET A 131 -26.33 15.55 0.14
N ASN A 132 -25.06 15.43 0.55
CA ASN A 132 -24.24 16.62 0.74
C ASN A 132 -23.62 17.04 -0.59
N ILE A 133 -23.87 18.30 -0.89
CA ILE A 133 -23.58 19.00 -2.13
C ILE A 133 -22.08 19.27 -2.18
N SER A 134 -21.31 18.35 -2.76
CA SER A 134 -20.01 18.69 -3.35
C SER A 134 -20.19 18.89 -4.86
N GLN A 135 -21.09 19.79 -5.25
CA GLN A 135 -21.11 20.31 -6.61
C GLN A 135 -20.01 21.39 -6.73
N ARG A 136 -19.00 21.10 -7.55
CA ARG A 136 -18.68 21.97 -8.70
C ARG A 136 -18.03 21.14 -9.81
N ASN A 137 -18.87 20.87 -10.80
CA ASN A 137 -18.59 20.57 -12.19
C ASN A 137 -17.14 20.81 -12.65
N ILE A 138 -16.50 19.76 -13.16
CA ILE A 138 -15.69 19.89 -14.38
C ILE A 138 -16.23 18.88 -15.38
N VAL A 139 -17.11 19.37 -16.25
CA VAL A 139 -17.47 18.70 -17.49
C VAL A 139 -16.23 18.73 -18.38
N LEU A 140 -15.54 17.60 -18.53
CA LEU A 140 -14.63 17.45 -19.66
C LEU A 140 -15.47 17.39 -20.94
N PRO A 141 -15.20 18.21 -21.96
CA PRO A 141 -15.99 18.22 -23.18
C PRO A 141 -15.95 16.85 -23.85
N LYS A 142 -17.14 16.28 -24.12
CA LYS A 142 -17.30 15.13 -25.02
C LYS A 142 -16.60 15.45 -26.35
N LYS A 143 -15.57 14.68 -26.70
CA LYS A 143 -15.11 14.62 -28.09
C LYS A 143 -16.30 14.13 -28.93
N ARG A 144 -16.86 15.01 -29.76
CA ARG A 144 -17.74 14.60 -30.85
C ARG A 144 -16.87 13.89 -31.87
N ASN A 145 -17.24 12.66 -32.18
CA ASN A 145 -16.93 12.10 -33.49
C ASN A 145 -17.73 12.91 -34.52
N SER A 146 -17.04 13.43 -35.54
CA SER A 146 -17.62 13.62 -36.86
C SER A 146 -16.52 13.43 -37.88
N GLU A 147 -16.72 12.41 -38.69
CA GLU A 147 -16.10 12.16 -39.99
C GLU A 147 -16.23 13.39 -40.93
N TYR A 148 -15.28 13.46 -41.88
CA TYR A 148 -15.41 13.83 -43.30
C TYR A 148 -14.52 14.98 -43.86
N PHE A 149 -13.79 14.61 -44.94
CA PHE A 149 -13.15 15.37 -46.05
C PHE A 149 -12.04 16.38 -45.68
N ASN A 150 -10.84 16.39 -46.29
CA ASN A 150 -10.30 15.88 -47.57
C ASN A 150 -8.92 15.23 -47.38
#